data_AF-A0A0N8FSS7-F1
#
_entry.id   AF-A0A0N8FSS7-F1
#
_cell.length_a   1.000
_cell.length_b   1.000
_cell.length_c   1.000
_cell.angle_alpha   90.00
_cell.angle_beta   90.00
_cell.angle_gamma   90.00
#
_symmetry.space_group_name_H-M   'P 1'
#
loop_
_entity.id
_entity.type
_entity.pdbx_description
1 polymer ?
#
loop_
_entity_poly.entity_id
_entity_poly.type
_entity_poly.pdbx_seq_one_letter_code
_entity_poly.pdbx_strand_id
1 'polypeptide(L)'
;LADQEGIDRTADPARIARFKAKSEERQRQAEIRSCDLAERGISQALRIWRASYTNHPGLAAYLERGRGIRIGALGGLPPTLRYHPDLPYYEGNGGDRPRITHRGPTMVGFIGRQRLVGVHLTWIDPIDPARGRARFDDGSKVPKKLKGRTGAIWGQPVVLSNPYCPLVVVGEGIETTLAVLAATRFRNPGFKARVEAALSLGALCGPEAKTGARRGKSQRTGKPLPSSVPDLESPRPGWLPPAGITRATILADPSSKCPDTARLHATRAEAKLAHHCAQGARLAIPRGHWDHDSDFADLAKTGELYV
;
A
#
# COMPACT_ATOMS: atom_id res chain seq x y z
N LEU A 1 -54.53 -43.03 5.53
CA LEU A 1 -54.50 -43.49 4.13
C LEU A 1 -53.36 -42.75 3.44
N ALA A 2 -52.29 -43.50 3.16
CA ALA A 2 -51.15 -43.24 2.26
C ALA A 2 -50.25 -42.01 2.50
N ASP A 3 -49.14 -42.26 3.20
CA ASP A 3 -47.83 -41.72 2.89
C ASP A 3 -47.40 -42.15 1.47
N GLN A 4 -47.31 -41.21 0.52
CA GLN A 4 -46.65 -41.33 -0.78
C GLN A 4 -46.16 -39.91 -1.14
N GLU A 5 -44.90 -39.59 -1.42
CA GLU A 5 -43.76 -40.36 -1.88
C GLU A 5 -42.48 -39.83 -1.22
N GLY A 6 -41.72 -40.74 -0.60
CA GLY A 6 -40.33 -40.48 -0.26
C GLY A 6 -39.50 -40.40 -1.53
N ILE A 7 -39.23 -39.18 -2.01
CA ILE A 7 -38.15 -38.96 -2.97
C ILE A 7 -36.84 -39.15 -2.21
N ASP A 8 -36.34 -40.38 -2.23
CA ASP A 8 -34.98 -40.71 -1.82
C ASP A 8 -34.02 -39.98 -2.77
N ARG A 9 -33.57 -38.80 -2.34
CA ARG A 9 -32.50 -38.02 -3.00
C ARG A 9 -31.15 -38.59 -2.61
N THR A 10 -30.94 -39.88 -2.81
CA THR A 10 -29.61 -40.47 -2.76
C THR A 10 -28.84 -39.93 -3.96
N ALA A 11 -27.96 -38.97 -3.69
CA ALA A 11 -27.15 -38.34 -4.71
C ALA A 11 -26.28 -39.39 -5.42
N ASP A 12 -26.52 -39.60 -6.71
CA ASP A 12 -25.77 -40.52 -7.57
C ASP A 12 -24.24 -40.37 -7.33
N PRO A 13 -23.56 -41.40 -6.79
CA PRO A 13 -22.13 -41.38 -6.52
C PRO A 13 -21.28 -41.03 -7.75
N ALA A 14 -21.72 -41.43 -8.95
CA ALA A 14 -21.03 -41.12 -10.20
C ALA A 14 -21.14 -39.63 -10.55
N ARG A 15 -22.28 -38.99 -10.25
CA ARG A 15 -22.47 -37.54 -10.40
C ARG A 15 -21.58 -36.77 -9.42
N ILE A 16 -21.51 -37.19 -8.15
CA ILE A 16 -20.61 -36.59 -7.14
C ILE A 16 -19.14 -36.71 -7.58
N ALA A 17 -18.72 -37.89 -8.04
CA ALA A 17 -17.35 -38.12 -8.50
C ALA A 17 -16.99 -37.23 -9.71
N ARG A 18 -17.90 -37.10 -10.70
CA ARG A 18 -17.71 -36.20 -11.85
C ARG A 18 -17.61 -34.72 -11.44
N PHE A 19 -18.42 -34.27 -10.48
CA PHE A 19 -18.33 -32.90 -9.96
C PHE A 19 -17.02 -32.67 -9.20
N LYS A 20 -16.57 -33.61 -8.36
CA LYS A 20 -15.28 -33.54 -7.66
C LYS A 20 -14.12 -33.46 -8.65
N ALA A 21 -14.03 -34.38 -9.61
CA ALA A 21 -12.97 -34.38 -10.63
C ALA A 21 -12.95 -33.08 -11.46
N LYS A 22 -14.12 -32.55 -11.85
CA LYS A 22 -14.22 -31.26 -12.56
C LYS A 22 -13.83 -30.07 -11.69
N SER A 23 -14.11 -30.13 -10.38
CA SER A 23 -13.71 -29.10 -9.42
C SER A 23 -12.20 -29.11 -9.18
N GLU A 24 -11.61 -30.29 -9.00
CA GLU A 24 -10.17 -30.51 -8.84
C GLU A 24 -9.40 -30.05 -10.07
N GLU A 25 -9.85 -30.40 -11.28
CA GLU A 25 -9.21 -29.93 -12.52
C GLU A 25 -9.32 -28.41 -12.67
N ARG A 26 -10.50 -27.83 -12.37
CA ARG A 26 -10.65 -26.35 -12.38
C ARG A 26 -9.74 -25.68 -11.38
N GLN A 27 -9.60 -26.26 -10.19
CA GLN A 27 -8.72 -25.76 -9.14
C GLN A 27 -7.25 -25.83 -9.59
N ARG A 28 -6.81 -26.98 -10.11
CA ARG A 28 -5.46 -27.16 -10.65
C ARG A 28 -5.14 -26.16 -11.77
N GLN A 29 -6.07 -25.98 -12.71
CA GLN A 29 -5.91 -25.00 -13.80
C GLN A 29 -5.91 -23.56 -13.29
N ALA A 30 -6.68 -23.25 -12.25
CA ALA A 30 -6.67 -21.93 -11.61
C ALA A 30 -5.34 -21.68 -10.87
N GLU A 31 -4.78 -22.69 -10.20
CA GLU A 31 -3.49 -22.64 -9.52
C GLU A 31 -2.35 -22.42 -10.53
N ILE A 32 -2.29 -23.20 -11.61
CA ILE A 32 -1.29 -23.02 -12.69
C ILE A 32 -1.35 -21.60 -13.26
N ARG A 33 -2.54 -21.12 -13.64
CA ARG A 33 -2.72 -19.75 -14.15
C ARG A 33 -2.31 -18.69 -13.12
N SER A 34 -2.55 -18.94 -11.83
CA SER A 34 -2.15 -18.05 -10.75
C SER A 34 -0.62 -17.97 -10.63
N CYS A 35 0.06 -19.12 -10.67
CA CYS A 35 1.52 -19.22 -10.68
C CYS A 35 2.13 -18.49 -11.88
N ASP A 36 1.62 -18.73 -13.09
CA ASP A 36 2.12 -18.07 -14.31
C ASP A 36 1.94 -16.55 -14.25
N LEU A 37 0.78 -16.07 -13.79
CA LEU A 37 0.53 -14.64 -13.65
C LEU A 37 1.44 -14.02 -12.59
N ALA A 38 1.68 -14.73 -11.49
CA ALA A 38 2.60 -14.34 -10.43
C ALA A 38 4.05 -14.22 -10.95
N GLU A 39 4.53 -15.19 -11.73
CA GLU A 39 5.88 -15.21 -12.30
C GLU A 39 6.08 -14.15 -13.41
N ARG A 40 5.08 -13.94 -14.26
CA ARG A 40 5.10 -12.84 -15.24
C ARG A 40 5.14 -11.48 -14.54
N GLY A 41 4.35 -11.31 -13.49
CA GLY A 41 4.28 -10.08 -12.73
C GLY A 41 5.61 -9.71 -12.06
N ILE A 42 6.27 -10.66 -11.41
CA ILE A 42 7.60 -10.44 -10.82
C ILE A 42 8.67 -10.19 -11.88
N SER A 43 8.63 -10.91 -13.00
CA SER A 43 9.59 -10.73 -14.10
C SER A 43 9.52 -9.31 -14.69
N GLN A 44 8.31 -8.78 -14.87
CA GLN A 44 8.10 -7.38 -15.30
C GLN A 44 8.64 -6.39 -14.26
N ALA A 45 8.34 -6.61 -12.98
CA ALA A 45 8.81 -5.74 -11.91
C ALA A 45 10.35 -5.71 -11.82
N LEU A 46 11.01 -6.88 -11.94
CA LEU A 46 12.47 -6.98 -11.99
C LEU A 46 13.07 -6.24 -13.17
N ARG A 47 12.44 -6.33 -14.36
CA ARG A 47 12.90 -5.59 -15.55
C ARG A 47 12.85 -4.08 -15.32
N ILE A 48 11.73 -3.58 -14.80
CA ILE A 48 11.58 -2.14 -14.47
C ILE A 48 12.63 -1.73 -13.44
N TRP A 49 12.79 -2.50 -12.36
CA TRP A 49 13.75 -2.21 -11.30
C TRP A 49 15.20 -2.14 -11.81
N ARG A 50 15.60 -3.10 -12.65
CA ARG A 50 16.95 -3.16 -13.25
C ARG A 50 17.20 -2.02 -14.23
N ALA A 51 16.18 -1.59 -14.99
CA ALA A 51 16.26 -0.46 -15.91
C ALA A 51 16.21 0.91 -15.22
N SER A 52 16.01 0.96 -13.90
CA SER A 52 15.91 2.20 -13.13
C SER A 52 17.24 2.58 -12.48
N TYR A 53 17.51 3.87 -12.41
CA TYR A 53 18.75 4.47 -11.90
C TYR A 53 18.66 4.79 -10.40
N THR A 54 19.72 4.49 -9.67
CA THR A 54 19.93 4.93 -8.28
C THR A 54 20.43 6.38 -8.25
N ASN A 55 20.18 7.12 -7.17
CA ASN A 55 20.74 8.46 -6.94
C ASN A 55 20.53 9.48 -8.07
N HIS A 56 19.45 9.34 -8.85
CA HIS A 56 19.21 10.19 -10.01
C HIS A 56 18.76 11.61 -9.58
N PRO A 57 19.33 12.70 -10.13
CA PRO A 57 18.97 14.07 -9.77
C PRO A 57 17.48 14.40 -9.96
N GLY A 58 16.82 13.83 -10.98
CA GLY A 58 15.39 14.01 -11.19
C GLY A 58 14.51 13.46 -10.06
N LEU A 59 14.92 12.36 -9.41
CA LEU A 59 14.23 11.85 -8.23
C LEU A 59 14.50 12.73 -7.01
N ALA A 60 15.74 13.20 -6.86
CA ALA A 60 16.08 14.12 -5.78
C ALA A 60 15.26 15.42 -5.87
N ALA A 61 15.21 16.04 -7.04
CA ALA A 61 14.41 17.22 -7.31
C ALA A 61 12.92 17.02 -7.04
N TYR A 62 12.36 15.86 -7.40
CA TYR A 62 10.97 15.51 -7.09
C TYR A 62 10.70 15.45 -5.59
N LEU A 63 11.56 14.76 -4.82
CA LEU A 63 11.34 14.60 -3.39
C LEU A 63 11.61 15.92 -2.63
N GLU A 64 12.69 16.63 -2.94
CA GLU A 64 13.05 17.88 -2.26
C GLU A 64 12.11 19.02 -2.61
N ARG A 65 11.99 19.35 -3.90
CA ARG A 65 11.24 20.54 -4.35
C ARG A 65 9.77 20.22 -4.57
N GLY A 66 9.48 19.03 -5.08
CA GLY A 66 8.10 18.60 -5.34
C GLY A 66 7.33 18.21 -4.08
N ARG A 67 8.01 17.66 -3.06
CA ARG A 67 7.39 17.12 -1.84
C ARG A 67 7.97 17.66 -0.52
N GLY A 68 8.94 18.58 -0.55
CA GLY A 68 9.50 19.18 0.67
C GLY A 68 10.38 18.24 1.51
N ILE A 69 10.78 17.09 0.97
CA ILE A 69 11.52 16.06 1.72
C ILE A 69 13.01 16.39 1.68
N ARG A 70 13.59 16.74 2.84
CA ARG A 70 15.02 17.06 2.96
C ARG A 70 15.89 15.80 2.86
N ILE A 71 16.35 15.44 1.67
CA ILE A 71 17.13 14.22 1.42
C ILE A 71 18.43 14.21 2.21
N GLY A 72 19.08 15.36 2.39
CA GLY A 72 20.27 15.47 3.23
C GLY A 72 20.04 14.96 4.67
N ALA A 73 18.88 15.23 5.27
CA ALA A 73 18.52 14.73 6.60
C ALA A 73 18.29 13.22 6.63
N LEU A 74 18.03 12.59 5.48
CA LEU A 74 17.90 11.14 5.35
C LEU A 74 19.26 10.43 5.24
N GLY A 75 20.34 11.18 4.93
CA GLY A 75 21.63 10.63 4.54
C GLY A 75 21.72 10.23 3.06
N GLY A 76 20.87 10.81 2.21
CA GLY A 76 20.76 10.47 0.80
C GLY A 76 19.43 9.79 0.43
N LEU A 77 19.30 9.44 -0.85
CA LEU A 77 18.13 8.72 -1.36
C LEU A 77 18.10 7.28 -0.80
N PRO A 78 16.97 6.80 -0.28
CA PRO A 78 16.85 5.40 0.12
C PRO A 78 17.19 4.47 -1.05
N PRO A 79 18.01 3.42 -0.86
CA PRO A 79 18.43 2.52 -1.93
C PRO A 79 17.27 1.70 -2.54
N THR A 80 16.13 1.66 -1.84
CA THR A 80 14.86 1.07 -2.28
C THR A 80 14.06 1.98 -3.21
N LEU A 81 14.52 3.21 -3.47
CA LEU A 81 13.93 4.11 -4.44
C LEU A 81 14.88 4.30 -5.62
N ARG A 82 14.33 4.19 -6.83
CA ARG A 82 15.04 4.42 -8.09
C ARG A 82 14.22 5.31 -9.02
N TYR A 83 14.88 5.79 -10.07
CA TYR A 83 14.29 6.61 -11.10
C TYR A 83 14.27 5.88 -12.43
N HIS A 84 13.11 5.77 -13.06
CA HIS A 84 13.00 5.34 -14.45
C HIS A 84 12.74 6.58 -15.32
N PRO A 85 13.52 6.86 -16.37
CA PRO A 85 13.39 8.10 -17.13
C PRO A 85 12.12 8.16 -17.97
N ASP A 86 11.64 6.99 -18.42
CA ASP A 86 10.61 6.94 -19.44
C ASP A 86 9.79 5.64 -19.35
N LEU A 87 8.83 5.58 -18.41
CA LEU A 87 8.00 4.41 -18.18
C LEU A 87 6.57 4.63 -18.69
N PRO A 88 6.02 3.71 -19.52
CA PRO A 88 4.62 3.81 -19.95
C PRO A 88 3.65 3.50 -18.81
N TYR A 89 2.60 4.30 -18.73
CA TYR A 89 1.39 4.05 -17.95
C TYR A 89 0.30 3.51 -18.88
N TYR A 90 -0.24 2.34 -18.52
CA TYR A 90 -1.28 1.67 -19.28
C TYR A 90 -2.63 1.76 -18.57
N GLU A 91 -3.66 2.07 -19.35
CA GLU A 91 -5.07 1.95 -18.98
C GLU A 91 -5.74 0.79 -19.74
N GLY A 92 -6.64 0.10 -19.05
CA GLY A 92 -7.39 -1.03 -19.57
C GLY A 92 -7.95 -1.93 -18.46
N ASN A 93 -9.21 -2.29 -18.58
CA ASN A 93 -9.95 -3.12 -17.61
C ASN A 93 -10.11 -4.55 -18.15
N GLY A 94 -9.03 -5.31 -18.24
CA GLY A 94 -9.04 -6.78 -18.43
C GLY A 94 -9.65 -7.36 -19.73
N GLY A 95 -10.49 -6.62 -20.47
CA GLY A 95 -11.14 -7.03 -21.71
C GLY A 95 -10.59 -6.36 -22.97
N ASP A 96 -10.15 -5.10 -22.87
CA ASP A 96 -9.55 -4.37 -23.98
C ASP A 96 -8.02 -4.47 -24.01
N ARG A 97 -7.44 -4.33 -25.21
CA ARG A 97 -5.98 -4.17 -25.36
C ARG A 97 -5.53 -2.94 -24.55
N PRO A 98 -4.59 -3.08 -23.59
CA PRO A 98 -4.12 -1.96 -22.79
C PRO A 98 -3.58 -0.84 -23.68
N ARG A 99 -4.03 0.40 -23.46
CA ARG A 99 -3.55 1.58 -24.18
C ARG A 99 -2.59 2.36 -23.31
N ILE A 100 -1.53 2.90 -23.91
CA ILE A 100 -0.63 3.82 -23.22
C ILE A 100 -1.33 5.18 -23.17
N THR A 101 -1.66 5.66 -21.98
CA THR A 101 -2.30 6.98 -21.79
C THR A 101 -1.35 8.00 -21.17
N HIS A 102 -0.20 7.56 -20.65
CA HIS A 102 0.88 8.46 -20.25
C HIS A 102 2.22 7.75 -20.37
N ARG A 103 3.30 8.51 -20.53
CA ARG A 103 4.67 8.02 -20.61
C ARG A 103 5.61 9.10 -20.09
N GLY A 104 6.55 8.74 -19.21
CA GLY A 104 7.45 9.71 -18.63
C GLY A 104 8.22 9.23 -17.40
N PRO A 105 8.90 10.15 -16.71
CA PRO A 105 9.76 9.80 -15.60
C PRO A 105 8.97 9.28 -14.42
N THR A 106 9.53 8.31 -13.70
CA THR A 106 8.82 7.55 -12.67
C THR A 106 9.74 7.26 -11.49
N MET A 107 9.27 7.56 -10.28
CA MET A 107 9.84 6.99 -9.06
C MET A 107 9.40 5.53 -8.95
N VAL A 108 10.37 4.64 -8.84
CA VAL A 108 10.19 3.20 -8.70
C VAL A 108 10.60 2.80 -7.28
N GLY A 109 9.64 2.34 -6.49
CA GLY A 109 9.87 1.85 -5.12
C GLY A 109 9.95 0.32 -5.06
N PHE A 110 10.99 -0.21 -4.42
CA PHE A 110 11.20 -1.64 -4.18
C PHE A 110 10.21 -2.18 -3.16
N ILE A 111 9.28 -3.05 -3.60
CA ILE A 111 8.32 -3.68 -2.69
C ILE A 111 8.90 -5.01 -2.19
N GLY A 112 9.10 -5.11 -0.88
CA GLY A 112 9.65 -6.26 -0.18
C GLY A 112 10.76 -5.88 0.79
N ARG A 113 11.05 -6.76 1.76
CA ARG A 113 12.11 -6.53 2.77
C ARG A 113 13.46 -7.11 2.38
N GLN A 114 13.49 -8.38 1.95
CA GLN A 114 14.71 -9.10 1.60
C GLN A 114 14.81 -9.42 0.11
N ARG A 115 13.66 -9.59 -0.55
CA ARG A 115 13.56 -9.90 -1.97
C ARG A 115 12.52 -9.02 -2.63
N LEU A 116 12.71 -8.75 -3.92
CA LEU A 116 11.74 -7.99 -4.70
C LEU A 116 10.49 -8.86 -4.85
N VAL A 117 9.34 -8.33 -4.44
CA VAL A 117 8.01 -8.90 -4.66
C VAL A 117 7.24 -8.07 -5.68
N GLY A 118 7.59 -6.80 -5.82
CA GLY A 118 7.07 -5.92 -6.85
C GLY A 118 7.76 -4.57 -6.84
N VAL A 119 7.21 -3.66 -7.64
CA VAL A 119 7.57 -2.25 -7.71
C VAL A 119 6.34 -1.38 -7.57
N HIS A 120 6.49 -0.30 -6.81
CA HIS A 120 5.53 0.79 -6.72
C HIS A 120 5.95 1.89 -7.69
N LEU A 121 5.01 2.40 -8.49
CA LEU A 121 5.27 3.35 -9.56
C LEU A 121 4.53 4.66 -9.29
N THR A 122 5.29 5.75 -9.16
CA THR A 122 4.77 7.13 -9.13
C THR A 122 5.34 7.89 -10.31
N TRP A 123 4.50 8.27 -11.28
CA TRP A 123 4.92 9.15 -12.37
C TRP A 123 5.15 10.58 -11.86
N ILE A 124 6.29 11.14 -12.28
CA ILE A 124 6.79 12.47 -11.93
C ILE A 124 6.52 13.41 -13.11
N ASP A 125 6.25 14.68 -12.82
CA ASP A 125 6.09 15.68 -13.87
C ASP A 125 7.31 15.67 -14.83
N PRO A 126 7.08 15.47 -16.15
CA PRO A 126 8.15 15.28 -17.12
C PRO A 126 8.89 16.58 -17.47
N ILE A 127 8.28 17.74 -17.25
CA ILE A 127 8.84 19.05 -17.60
C ILE A 127 9.61 19.60 -16.40
N ASP A 128 8.99 19.57 -15.22
CA ASP A 128 9.60 20.05 -13.99
C ASP A 128 9.23 19.14 -12.81
N PRO A 129 10.15 18.26 -12.37
CA PRO A 129 9.97 17.41 -11.20
C PRO A 129 9.57 18.16 -9.93
N ALA A 130 9.87 19.46 -9.80
CA ALA A 130 9.46 20.28 -8.66
C ALA A 130 7.94 20.56 -8.62
N ARG A 131 7.22 20.35 -9.73
CA ARG A 131 5.75 20.39 -9.76
C ARG A 131 5.12 19.16 -9.11
N GLY A 132 5.90 18.11 -8.90
CA GLY A 132 5.50 16.90 -8.18
C GLY A 132 5.03 15.78 -9.11
N ARG A 133 3.86 15.21 -8.83
CA ARG A 133 3.32 14.08 -9.59
C ARG A 133 2.87 14.52 -10.98
N ALA A 134 3.11 13.65 -11.97
CA ALA A 134 2.60 13.83 -13.32
C ALA A 134 1.07 13.95 -13.32
N ARG A 135 0.57 14.70 -14.29
CA ARG A 135 -0.86 14.90 -14.56
C ARG A 135 -1.18 14.56 -16.01
N PHE A 136 -2.41 14.14 -16.25
CA PHE A 136 -2.97 14.10 -17.60
C PHE A 136 -3.36 15.51 -18.04
N ASP A 137 -3.75 15.64 -19.31
CA ASP A 137 -4.16 16.91 -19.92
C ASP A 137 -5.41 17.51 -19.25
N ASP A 138 -6.26 16.67 -18.65
CA ASP A 138 -7.42 17.10 -17.84
C ASP A 138 -7.03 17.65 -16.44
N GLY A 139 -5.73 17.71 -16.14
CA GLY A 139 -5.19 18.17 -14.86
C GLY A 139 -5.26 17.14 -13.73
N SER A 140 -5.87 15.98 -13.93
CA SER A 140 -5.93 14.92 -12.93
C SER A 140 -4.56 14.21 -12.79
N LYS A 141 -4.23 13.72 -11.58
CA LYS A 141 -2.93 13.09 -11.32
C LYS A 141 -2.86 11.71 -11.96
N VAL A 142 -1.78 11.41 -12.70
CA VAL A 142 -1.51 10.05 -13.22
C VAL A 142 -1.50 9.06 -12.06
N PRO A 143 -2.38 8.03 -12.03
CA PRO A 143 -2.51 7.14 -10.89
C PRO A 143 -1.23 6.36 -10.59
N LYS A 144 -0.97 6.13 -9.30
CA LYS A 144 0.10 5.21 -8.85
C LYS A 144 -0.26 3.78 -9.27
N LYS A 145 0.74 2.95 -9.58
CA LYS A 145 0.53 1.53 -9.93
C LYS A 145 1.46 0.63 -9.14
N LEU A 146 0.99 -0.59 -8.90
CA LEU A 146 1.78 -1.69 -8.38
C LEU A 146 1.99 -2.72 -9.49
N LYS A 147 3.22 -3.20 -9.66
CA LYS A 147 3.55 -4.32 -10.56
C LYS A 147 4.39 -5.32 -9.81
N GLY A 148 4.08 -6.61 -9.92
CA GLY A 148 4.84 -7.64 -9.21
C GLY A 148 4.06 -8.94 -9.08
N ARG A 149 4.46 -9.75 -8.11
CA ARG A 149 3.89 -11.07 -7.88
C ARG A 149 2.44 -10.98 -7.36
N THR A 150 1.47 -11.22 -8.25
CA THR A 150 0.04 -11.24 -7.92
C THR A 150 -0.24 -12.08 -6.68
N GLY A 151 -1.08 -11.57 -5.78
CA GLY A 151 -1.42 -12.23 -4.51
C GLY A 151 -0.38 -12.10 -3.40
N ALA A 152 0.90 -11.85 -3.72
CA ALA A 152 1.97 -11.74 -2.74
C ALA A 152 2.38 -10.29 -2.39
N ILE A 153 1.97 -9.30 -3.19
CA ILE A 153 2.26 -7.88 -2.94
C ILE A 153 1.51 -7.34 -1.71
N TRP A 154 0.34 -7.90 -1.40
CA TRP A 154 -0.50 -7.44 -0.29
C TRP A 154 0.28 -7.48 1.04
N GLY A 155 0.34 -6.34 1.73
CA GLY A 155 1.05 -6.20 3.00
C GLY A 155 2.57 -6.08 2.90
N GLN A 156 3.16 -6.17 1.70
CA GLN A 156 4.60 -5.99 1.53
C GLN A 156 4.95 -4.49 1.50
N PRO A 157 5.98 -4.07 2.25
CA PRO A 157 6.34 -2.66 2.35
C PRO A 157 7.32 -2.23 1.25
N VAL A 158 7.45 -0.91 1.07
CA VAL A 158 8.71 -0.32 0.64
C VAL A 158 9.49 0.08 1.90
N VAL A 159 10.69 -0.46 2.08
CA VAL A 159 11.53 -0.17 3.26
C VAL A 159 12.35 1.10 3.01
N LEU A 160 12.07 2.16 3.76
CA LEU A 160 12.66 3.49 3.56
C LEU A 160 13.86 3.76 4.47
N SER A 161 13.90 3.10 5.64
CA SER A 161 15.02 3.13 6.58
C SER A 161 15.01 1.81 7.35
N ASN A 162 16.18 1.17 7.54
CA ASN A 162 16.29 -0.13 8.20
C ASN A 162 17.42 -0.22 9.24
N PRO A 163 17.53 0.72 10.20
CA PRO A 163 18.39 0.51 11.35
C PRO A 163 17.84 -0.64 12.20
N TYR A 164 18.73 -1.36 12.88
CA TYR A 164 18.33 -2.30 13.91
C TYR A 164 17.82 -1.52 15.13
N CYS A 165 16.49 -1.48 15.32
CA CYS A 165 15.85 -0.80 16.44
C CYS A 165 14.43 -1.34 16.70
N PRO A 166 13.91 -1.23 17.93
CA PRO A 166 12.58 -1.75 18.28
C PRO A 166 11.40 -0.90 17.81
N LEU A 167 11.66 0.29 17.23
CA LEU A 167 10.65 1.21 16.72
C LEU A 167 10.46 1.07 15.22
N VAL A 168 9.20 0.92 14.80
CA VAL A 168 8.80 1.12 13.41
C VAL A 168 7.92 2.37 13.26
N VAL A 169 8.17 3.15 12.22
CA VAL A 169 7.25 4.18 11.72
C VAL A 169 6.71 3.68 10.39
N VAL A 170 5.40 3.64 10.24
CA VAL A 170 4.74 3.14 9.02
C VAL A 170 3.66 4.10 8.56
N GLY A 171 3.65 4.44 7.28
CA GLY A 171 2.58 5.22 6.65
C GLY A 171 2.01 4.52 5.43
N GLU A 172 0.93 5.07 4.89
CA GLU A 172 0.34 4.60 3.63
C GLU A 172 1.29 4.88 2.44
N GLY A 173 1.67 6.14 2.25
CA GLY A 173 2.48 6.58 1.10
C GLY A 173 3.98 6.62 1.37
N ILE A 174 4.77 6.41 0.30
CA ILE A 174 6.24 6.60 0.34
C ILE A 174 6.57 8.05 0.72
N GLU A 175 5.95 9.00 0.04
CA GLU A 175 6.27 10.42 0.17
C GLU A 175 5.89 10.95 1.57
N THR A 176 4.68 10.64 2.05
CA THR A 176 4.21 10.93 3.41
C THR A 176 5.19 10.41 4.46
N THR A 177 5.61 9.15 4.31
CA THR A 177 6.45 8.49 5.31
C THR A 177 7.87 9.05 5.30
N LEU A 178 8.43 9.37 4.13
CA LEU A 178 9.71 10.04 4.02
C LEU A 178 9.70 11.46 4.57
N ALA A 179 8.61 12.21 4.37
CA ALA A 179 8.47 13.57 4.88
C ALA A 179 8.61 13.62 6.40
N VAL A 180 7.92 12.70 7.10
CA VAL A 180 8.04 12.57 8.56
C VAL A 180 9.46 12.19 8.97
N LEU A 181 10.05 11.15 8.36
CA LEU A 181 11.42 10.73 8.70
C LEU A 181 12.44 11.87 8.50
N ALA A 182 12.36 12.59 7.39
CA ALA A 182 13.25 13.70 7.08
C ALA A 182 13.10 14.84 8.08
N ALA A 183 11.87 15.23 8.41
CA ALA A 183 11.61 16.28 9.39
C ALA A 183 12.06 15.89 10.81
N THR A 184 11.80 14.65 11.23
CA THR A 184 12.28 14.14 12.53
C THR A 184 13.80 14.13 12.59
N ARG A 185 14.49 13.63 11.56
CA ARG A 185 15.97 13.59 11.53
C ARG A 185 16.60 14.97 11.42
N PHE A 186 15.95 15.90 10.74
CA PHE A 186 16.42 17.27 10.69
C PHE A 186 16.48 17.92 12.08
N ARG A 187 15.48 17.65 12.93
CA ARG A 187 15.42 18.15 14.31
C ARG A 187 16.24 17.30 15.29
N ASN A 188 16.30 16.00 15.05
CA ASN A 188 17.02 15.04 15.86
C ASN A 188 17.85 14.10 14.94
N PRO A 189 19.07 14.50 14.56
CA PRO A 189 19.92 13.70 13.66
C PRO A 189 20.21 12.29 14.18
N GLY A 190 20.16 12.08 15.50
CA GLY A 190 20.33 10.77 16.14
C GLY A 190 19.10 9.86 16.10
N PHE A 191 17.98 10.32 15.54
CA PHE A 191 16.74 9.55 15.51
C PHE A 191 16.87 8.26 14.67
N LYS A 192 16.66 7.13 15.35
CA LYS A 192 16.69 5.78 14.76
C LYS A 192 15.30 5.15 14.83
N ALA A 193 14.73 4.91 13.66
CA ALA A 193 13.53 4.10 13.47
C ALA A 193 13.66 3.30 12.18
N ARG A 194 13.09 2.09 12.19
CA ARG A 194 12.74 1.40 10.95
C ARG A 194 11.56 2.14 10.34
N VAL A 195 11.64 2.44 9.06
CA VAL A 195 10.60 3.22 8.38
C VAL A 195 10.15 2.47 7.14
N GLU A 196 8.85 2.24 7.02
CA GLU A 196 8.25 1.48 5.93
C GLU A 196 6.99 2.16 5.39
N ALA A 197 6.76 2.07 4.08
CA ALA A 197 5.48 2.48 3.48
C ALA A 197 4.66 1.24 3.11
N ALA A 198 3.41 1.18 3.56
CA ALA A 198 2.49 0.06 3.33
C ALA A 198 1.73 0.12 1.99
N LEU A 199 1.90 1.21 1.24
CA LEU A 199 1.43 1.46 -0.14
C LEU A 199 -0.08 1.66 -0.32
N SER A 200 -0.90 1.23 0.64
CA SER A 200 -2.32 1.55 0.67
C SER A 200 -2.86 1.48 2.10
N LEU A 201 -3.87 2.28 2.41
CA LEU A 201 -4.57 2.22 3.69
C LEU A 201 -5.14 0.83 3.97
N GLY A 202 -5.69 0.17 2.94
CA GLY A 202 -6.22 -1.19 3.04
C GLY A 202 -5.15 -2.20 3.47
N ALA A 203 -3.97 -2.17 2.84
CA ALA A 203 -2.87 -3.06 3.22
C ALA A 203 -2.35 -2.74 4.63
N LEU A 204 -2.29 -1.46 5.01
CA LEU A 204 -1.85 -1.02 6.33
C LEU A 204 -2.79 -1.51 7.44
N CYS A 205 -4.10 -1.27 7.32
CA CYS A 205 -5.06 -1.65 8.37
C CYS A 205 -5.47 -3.13 8.32
N GLY A 206 -5.36 -3.78 7.16
CA GLY A 206 -5.78 -5.17 6.99
C GLY A 206 -7.31 -5.34 6.96
N PRO A 207 -7.76 -6.60 6.92
CA PRO A 207 -9.19 -6.94 6.91
C PRO A 207 -9.87 -6.61 8.24
N GLU A 208 -11.17 -6.36 8.17
CA GLU A 208 -12.04 -6.20 9.33
C GLU A 208 -12.55 -7.53 9.86
N ALA A 209 -12.75 -7.61 11.17
CA ALA A 209 -13.39 -8.75 11.81
C ALA A 209 -14.76 -9.01 11.19
N LYS A 210 -15.04 -10.29 10.87
CA LYS A 210 -16.31 -10.72 10.26
C LYS A 210 -17.50 -10.60 11.22
N THR A 211 -17.23 -10.57 12.51
CA THR A 211 -18.21 -10.47 13.58
C THR A 211 -18.15 -9.08 14.21
N GLY A 212 -19.29 -8.40 14.29
CA GLY A 212 -19.38 -7.08 14.91
C GLY A 212 -20.66 -6.34 14.53
N ALA A 213 -20.97 -5.28 15.29
CA ALA A 213 -22.11 -4.43 14.98
C ALA A 213 -21.94 -3.79 13.59
N ARG A 214 -22.99 -3.88 12.76
CA ARG A 214 -23.03 -3.15 11.48
C ARG A 214 -22.89 -1.67 11.78
N ARG A 215 -21.86 -1.04 11.23
CA ARG A 215 -21.67 0.39 11.32
C ARG A 215 -22.67 1.08 10.39
N GLY A 216 -23.10 2.28 10.78
CA GLY A 216 -23.94 3.12 9.95
C GLY A 216 -23.25 3.53 8.64
N LYS A 217 -23.89 4.44 7.92
CA LYS A 217 -23.31 5.05 6.72
C LYS A 217 -22.62 6.35 7.07
N SER A 218 -21.56 6.69 6.34
CA SER A 218 -20.96 8.03 6.40
C SER A 218 -22.01 9.05 5.98
N GLN A 219 -22.20 10.10 6.79
CA GLN A 219 -23.13 11.19 6.44
C GLN A 219 -22.69 11.93 5.17
N ARG A 220 -21.38 12.04 4.92
CA ARG A 220 -20.83 12.77 3.76
C ARG A 220 -20.94 12.00 2.45
N THR A 221 -20.81 10.68 2.49
CA THR A 221 -20.70 9.87 1.26
C THR A 221 -21.86 8.88 1.05
N GLY A 222 -22.69 8.67 2.08
CA GLY A 222 -23.73 7.64 2.09
C GLY A 222 -23.19 6.19 2.06
N LYS A 223 -21.87 5.99 2.04
CA LYS A 223 -21.23 4.68 1.98
C LYS A 223 -21.19 4.02 3.37
N PRO A 224 -21.28 2.68 3.47
CA PRO A 224 -21.08 1.97 4.73
C PRO A 224 -19.73 2.33 5.36
N LEU A 225 -19.72 2.59 6.67
CA LEU A 225 -18.48 2.80 7.41
C LEU A 225 -17.78 1.46 7.66
N PRO A 226 -16.44 1.40 7.55
CA PRO A 226 -15.69 0.19 7.85
C PRO A 226 -15.69 -0.11 9.36
N SER A 227 -15.33 -1.34 9.73
CA SER A 227 -15.08 -1.66 11.14
C SER A 227 -13.69 -1.19 11.56
N SER A 228 -13.59 -0.68 12.79
CA SER A 228 -12.33 -0.38 13.47
C SER A 228 -11.66 -1.62 14.08
N VAL A 229 -12.34 -2.78 14.06
CA VAL A 229 -11.85 -4.03 14.67
C VAL A 229 -11.14 -4.87 13.59
N PRO A 230 -9.85 -5.19 13.75
CA PRO A 230 -9.12 -6.00 12.79
C PRO A 230 -9.51 -7.48 12.88
N ASP A 231 -9.46 -8.18 11.74
CA ASP A 231 -9.46 -9.65 11.71
C ASP A 231 -8.02 -10.14 11.94
N LEU A 232 -7.70 -10.45 13.19
CA LEU A 232 -6.37 -10.89 13.62
C LEU A 232 -6.03 -12.31 13.14
N GLU A 233 -7.05 -13.12 12.83
CA GLU A 233 -6.90 -14.50 12.36
C GLU A 233 -6.86 -14.59 10.83
N SER A 234 -6.90 -13.44 10.13
CA SER A 234 -6.92 -13.45 8.69
C SER A 234 -5.64 -14.06 8.12
N PRO A 235 -5.72 -14.99 7.15
CA PRO A 235 -4.55 -15.51 6.45
C PRO A 235 -3.88 -14.44 5.57
N ARG A 236 -4.49 -13.26 5.41
CA ARG A 236 -3.95 -12.11 4.67
C ARG A 236 -4.09 -10.83 5.52
N PRO A 237 -3.34 -10.71 6.62
CA PRO A 237 -3.50 -9.63 7.61
C PRO A 237 -3.08 -8.24 7.07
N GLY A 238 -2.52 -8.20 5.86
CA GLY A 238 -1.91 -7.00 5.29
C GLY A 238 -0.50 -6.80 5.84
N TRP A 239 -0.10 -5.55 6.01
CA TRP A 239 1.20 -5.21 6.55
C TRP A 239 1.26 -5.58 8.03
N LEU A 240 2.38 -6.17 8.44
CA LEU A 240 2.72 -6.49 9.82
C LEU A 240 4.12 -5.99 10.15
N PRO A 241 4.37 -5.57 11.41
CA PRO A 241 5.71 -5.21 11.82
C PRO A 241 6.67 -6.40 11.64
N PRO A 242 7.92 -6.17 11.21
CA PRO A 242 8.93 -7.23 11.18
C PRO A 242 9.27 -7.71 12.60
N ALA A 243 9.84 -8.91 12.69
CA ALA A 243 10.30 -9.47 13.97
C ALA A 243 11.27 -8.52 14.70
N GLY A 244 11.16 -8.47 16.03
CA GLY A 244 11.98 -7.62 16.89
C GLY A 244 11.47 -6.19 17.06
N ILE A 245 10.46 -5.77 16.30
CA ILE A 245 9.75 -4.51 16.56
C ILE A 245 8.84 -4.69 17.77
N THR A 246 8.95 -3.81 18.75
CA THR A 246 8.12 -3.82 19.96
C THR A 246 7.17 -2.63 20.05
N ARG A 247 7.40 -1.56 19.28
CA ARG A 247 6.52 -0.38 19.24
C ARG A 247 6.34 0.16 17.83
N ALA A 248 5.15 0.68 17.54
CA ALA A 248 4.82 1.26 16.24
C ALA A 248 4.28 2.70 16.35
N THR A 249 4.66 3.55 15.39
CA THR A 249 3.97 4.82 15.11
C THR A 249 3.39 4.76 13.70
N ILE A 250 2.10 5.02 13.59
CA ILE A 250 1.34 4.91 12.35
C ILE A 250 1.04 6.33 11.85
N LEU A 251 1.48 6.64 10.64
CA LEU A 251 1.18 7.90 9.98
C LEU A 251 -0.18 7.77 9.31
N ALA A 252 -1.18 8.42 9.90
CA ALA A 252 -2.56 8.32 9.44
C ALA A 252 -2.92 9.56 8.63
N ASP A 253 -3.04 9.38 7.30
CA ASP A 253 -3.42 10.45 6.40
C ASP A 253 -4.92 10.78 6.55
N PRO A 254 -5.28 12.08 6.72
CA PRO A 254 -6.66 12.52 6.87
C PRO A 254 -7.36 12.57 5.50
N SER A 255 -8.68 12.79 5.52
CA SER A 255 -9.47 12.86 4.28
C SER A 255 -10.73 13.68 4.49
N SER A 256 -10.80 14.87 3.88
CA SER A 256 -12.00 15.73 3.93
C SER A 256 -13.22 15.07 3.27
N LYS A 257 -12.99 14.17 2.30
CA LYS A 257 -14.05 13.44 1.60
C LYS A 257 -14.80 12.50 2.54
N CYS A 258 -14.10 11.85 3.47
CA CYS A 258 -14.71 10.95 4.44
C CYS A 258 -13.84 10.78 5.70
N PRO A 259 -13.82 11.78 6.61
CA PRO A 259 -12.95 11.76 7.79
C PRO A 259 -13.21 10.54 8.69
N ASP A 260 -14.48 10.14 8.82
CA ASP A 260 -14.86 8.97 9.63
C ASP A 260 -14.25 7.67 9.12
N THR A 261 -14.23 7.48 7.79
CA THR A 261 -13.64 6.28 7.18
C THR A 261 -12.13 6.26 7.38
N ALA A 262 -11.46 7.41 7.19
CA ALA A 262 -10.03 7.54 7.45
C ALA A 262 -9.69 7.22 8.91
N ARG A 263 -10.44 7.79 9.86
CA ARG A 263 -10.28 7.52 11.30
C ARG A 263 -10.47 6.05 11.63
N LEU A 264 -11.54 5.42 11.13
CA LEU A 264 -11.84 4.02 11.43
C LEU A 264 -10.78 3.06 10.87
N HIS A 265 -10.25 3.33 9.68
CA HIS A 265 -9.12 2.57 9.14
C HIS A 265 -7.85 2.74 9.97
N ALA A 266 -7.55 3.97 10.42
CA ALA A 266 -6.39 4.23 11.26
C ALA A 266 -6.52 3.54 12.63
N THR A 267 -7.69 3.62 13.27
CA THR A 267 -7.97 2.89 14.52
C THR A 267 -7.83 1.38 14.33
N ARG A 268 -8.25 0.83 13.17
CA ARG A 268 -8.05 -0.59 12.85
C ARG A 268 -6.57 -0.94 12.72
N ALA A 269 -5.79 -0.08 12.06
CA ALA A 269 -4.35 -0.26 11.96
C ALA A 269 -3.68 -0.21 13.34
N GLU A 270 -4.07 0.73 14.19
CA GLU A 270 -3.55 0.86 15.56
C GLU A 270 -3.86 -0.37 16.40
N ALA A 271 -5.13 -0.82 16.43
CA ALA A 271 -5.52 -2.02 17.16
C ALA A 271 -4.76 -3.26 16.68
N LYS A 272 -4.61 -3.43 15.36
CA LYS A 272 -3.84 -4.54 14.77
C LYS A 272 -2.38 -4.48 15.20
N LEU A 273 -1.74 -3.31 15.10
CA LEU A 273 -0.32 -3.17 15.43
C LEU A 273 -0.07 -3.27 16.93
N ALA A 274 -0.98 -2.77 17.77
CA ALA A 274 -0.89 -2.92 19.23
C ALA A 274 -0.95 -4.39 19.66
N HIS A 275 -1.69 -5.24 18.94
CA HIS A 275 -1.67 -6.69 19.17
C HIS A 275 -0.29 -7.32 18.86
N HIS A 276 0.42 -6.84 17.84
CA HIS A 276 1.71 -7.39 17.43
C HIS A 276 2.94 -6.72 18.08
N CYS A 277 2.77 -5.54 18.69
CA CYS A 277 3.83 -4.76 19.29
C CYS A 277 3.68 -4.78 20.81
N ALA A 278 4.59 -5.44 21.53
CA ALA A 278 4.49 -5.62 22.99
C ALA A 278 4.43 -4.29 23.79
N GLN A 279 5.01 -3.21 23.28
CA GLN A 279 4.95 -1.85 23.87
C GLN A 279 3.87 -0.97 23.22
N GLY A 280 3.00 -1.55 22.40
CA GLY A 280 1.86 -0.89 21.79
C GLY A 280 2.14 -0.19 20.46
N ALA A 281 1.09 0.45 19.95
CA ALA A 281 1.10 1.27 18.75
C ALA A 281 0.42 2.60 19.03
N ARG A 282 0.78 3.64 18.27
CA ARG A 282 0.14 4.96 18.34
C ARG A 282 -0.10 5.55 16.96
N LEU A 283 -1.11 6.40 16.83
CA LEU A 283 -1.33 7.23 15.65
C LEU A 283 -0.55 8.55 15.73
N ALA A 284 0.01 8.96 14.59
CA ALA A 284 0.41 10.33 14.32
C ALA A 284 -0.47 10.85 13.19
N ILE A 285 -1.19 11.94 13.47
CA ILE A 285 -2.18 12.53 12.57
C ILE A 285 -1.67 13.93 12.21
N PRO A 286 -1.59 14.29 10.91
CA PRO A 286 -1.28 15.65 10.49
C PRO A 286 -2.17 16.66 11.22
N ARG A 287 -1.58 17.71 11.81
CA ARG A 287 -2.28 18.75 12.59
C ARG A 287 -3.15 18.25 13.77
N GLY A 288 -3.14 16.95 14.08
CA GLY A 288 -3.93 16.36 15.16
C GLY A 288 -5.43 16.19 14.87
N HIS A 289 -5.92 16.41 13.65
CA HIS A 289 -7.34 16.27 13.31
C HIS A 289 -7.58 15.67 11.92
N TRP A 290 -8.80 15.16 11.67
CA TRP A 290 -9.12 14.32 10.49
C TRP A 290 -9.75 15.07 9.31
N ASP A 291 -10.24 16.28 9.55
CA ASP A 291 -11.08 17.01 8.60
C ASP A 291 -10.29 17.96 7.70
N HIS A 292 -9.30 17.41 6.99
CA HIS A 292 -8.53 18.11 5.96
C HIS A 292 -7.87 17.11 5.00
N ASP A 293 -7.28 17.61 3.91
CA ASP A 293 -6.62 16.78 2.89
C ASP A 293 -5.09 16.90 2.87
N SER A 294 -4.51 17.80 3.65
CA SER A 294 -3.05 17.95 3.74
C SER A 294 -2.41 16.72 4.41
N ASP A 295 -1.69 15.92 3.63
CA ASP A 295 -0.85 14.83 4.16
C ASP A 295 0.46 15.38 4.77
N PHE A 296 1.26 14.52 5.41
CA PHE A 296 2.53 14.94 5.98
C PHE A 296 3.52 15.50 4.93
N ALA A 297 3.46 15.06 3.68
CA ALA A 297 4.31 15.59 2.61
C ALA A 297 3.86 16.97 2.15
N ASP A 298 2.56 17.24 2.12
CA ASP A 298 2.03 18.56 1.83
C ASP A 298 2.44 19.56 2.92
N LEU A 299 2.38 19.17 4.21
CA LEU A 299 2.88 19.98 5.32
C LEU A 299 4.40 20.19 5.27
N ALA A 300 5.17 19.18 4.86
CA ALA A 300 6.61 19.33 4.69
C ALA A 300 6.93 20.35 3.59
N LYS A 301 6.17 20.32 2.50
CA LYS A 301 6.33 21.25 1.39
C LYS A 301 6.03 22.70 1.79
N THR A 302 5.03 22.94 2.63
CA THR A 302 4.69 24.29 3.11
C THR A 302 5.54 24.73 4.32
N GLY A 303 6.40 23.86 4.86
CA GLY A 303 7.19 24.15 6.04
C GLY A 303 6.41 24.08 7.36
N GLU A 304 5.17 23.58 7.32
CA GLU A 304 4.27 23.47 8.47
C GLU A 304 4.34 22.10 9.18
N LEU A 305 5.21 21.20 8.71
CA LEU A 305 5.37 19.90 9.34
C LEU A 305 6.09 20.03 10.70
N TYR A 306 5.32 19.97 11.78
CA TYR A 306 5.83 19.78 13.14
C TYR A 306 5.72 18.30 13.51
N VAL A 307 6.87 17.64 13.60
CA VAL A 307 7.01 16.27 14.14
C VAL A 307 7.68 16.33 15.49
#